data_AF-A0A382PQS6-F1
#
_entry.id   AF-A0A382PQS6-F1
#
_cell.length_a   1.000
_cell.length_b   1.000
_cell.length_c   1.000
_cell.angle_alpha   90.00
_cell.angle_beta   90.00
_cell.angle_gamma   90.00
#
_symmetry.space_group_name_H-M   'P 1'
#
loop_
_entity.id
_entity.type
_entity.pdbx_description
1 polymer ?
#
loop_
_entity_poly.entity_id
_entity_poly.type
_entity_poly.pdbx_seq_one_letter_code
_entity_poly.pdbx_strand_id
1 'polypeptide(L)' 'VYQRHIAGKNETAYDLSIKACDKLFHAYDKNNIDGIIYCTQSPDYIMPSNSFLLHKYFGLKDGVFAYDFNHACTG' A
#
# COMPACT_ATOMS: atom_id res chain seq x y z
N VAL A 1 -11.25 11.97 -23.56
CA VAL A 1 -10.40 11.08 -22.73
C VAL A 1 -9.21 10.66 -23.58
N TYR A 2 -7.99 11.07 -23.23
CA TYR A 2 -6.78 10.78 -24.04
C TYR A 2 -6.18 9.41 -23.73
N GLN A 3 -6.36 8.90 -22.52
CA GLN A 3 -5.95 7.56 -22.10
C GLN A 3 -6.74 7.14 -20.85
N ARG A 4 -6.94 5.83 -20.65
CA ARG A 4 -7.50 5.25 -19.44
C ARG A 4 -6.60 4.10 -18.97
N HIS A 5 -6.26 4.10 -17.68
CA HIS A 5 -5.58 2.96 -17.07
C HIS A 5 -6.62 1.89 -16.72
N ILE A 6 -6.30 0.64 -17.06
CA ILE A 6 -7.14 -0.52 -16.82
C ILE A 6 -6.31 -1.47 -15.98
N ALA A 7 -6.79 -1.75 -14.76
CA ALA A 7 -6.15 -2.73 -13.88
C ALA A 7 -6.28 -4.15 -14.46
N GLY A 8 -5.31 -5.00 -14.15
CA GLY A 8 -5.36 -6.41 -14.49
C GLY A 8 -6.57 -7.12 -13.85
N LYS A 9 -6.95 -8.29 -14.40
CA LYS A 9 -8.13 -9.06 -13.95
C LYS A 9 -8.15 -9.36 -12.45
N ASN A 10 -6.97 -9.57 -11.86
CA ASN A 10 -6.78 -9.89 -10.45
C ASN A 10 -5.89 -8.85 -9.75
N GLU A 11 -5.79 -7.64 -10.30
CA GLU A 11 -4.94 -6.59 -9.75
C GLU A 11 -5.75 -5.72 -8.79
N THR A 12 -5.27 -5.64 -7.57
CA THR A 12 -5.90 -4.93 -6.45
C THR A 12 -5.17 -3.64 -6.12
N ALA A 13 -5.75 -2.82 -5.23
CA ALA A 13 -5.05 -1.63 -4.73
C ALA A 13 -3.76 -2.01 -3.98
N TYR A 14 -3.81 -3.12 -3.24
CA TYR A 14 -2.66 -3.72 -2.58
C TYR A 14 -1.54 -4.11 -3.57
N ASP A 15 -1.87 -4.78 -4.68
CA ASP A 15 -0.87 -5.16 -5.71
C ASP A 15 -0.19 -3.92 -6.33
N LEU A 16 -0.97 -2.88 -6.61
CA LEU A 16 -0.45 -1.61 -7.13
C LEU A 16 0.48 -0.94 -6.11
N SER A 17 0.14 -1.03 -4.82
CA SER A 17 0.92 -0.45 -3.74
C SER A 17 2.25 -1.16 -3.54
N ILE A 18 2.30 -2.50 -3.65
CA ILE A 18 3.56 -3.26 -3.67
C ILE A 18 4.48 -2.71 -4.77
N LYS A 19 3.97 -2.59 -6.00
CA LYS A 19 4.76 -2.09 -7.14
C LYS A 19 5.26 -0.65 -6.93
N ALA A 20 4.47 0.18 -6.26
CA ALA A 20 4.86 1.56 -5.93
C ALA A 20 5.96 1.58 -4.86
N CYS A 21 5.81 0.78 -3.80
CA CYS A 21 6.81 0.66 -2.74
C CYS A 21 8.12 0.04 -3.24
N ASP A 22 8.09 -0.98 -4.11
CA ASP A 22 9.30 -1.53 -4.74
C ASP A 22 10.09 -0.43 -5.47
N LYS A 23 9.40 0.40 -6.25
CA LYS A 23 10.03 1.55 -6.93
C LYS A 23 10.60 2.57 -5.93
N LEU A 24 9.88 2.84 -4.84
CA LEU A 24 10.37 3.72 -3.78
C LEU A 24 11.65 3.18 -3.14
N PHE A 25 11.69 1.88 -2.86
CA PHE A 25 12.83 1.24 -2.19
C PHE A 25 14.07 1.05 -3.09
N HIS A 26 13.95 1.29 -4.39
CA HIS A 26 15.13 1.45 -5.25
C HIS A 26 15.91 2.74 -4.93
N ALA A 27 15.25 3.77 -4.40
CA ALA A 27 15.86 5.06 -4.09
C ALA A 27 16.05 5.30 -2.57
N TYR A 28 15.31 4.60 -1.72
CA TYR A 28 15.32 4.79 -0.27
C TYR A 28 15.45 3.47 0.48
N ASP A 29 16.17 3.46 1.59
CA ASP A 29 16.25 2.28 2.45
C ASP A 29 14.95 2.08 3.23
N LYS A 30 14.28 0.94 2.99
CA LYS A 30 13.06 0.54 3.70
C LYS A 30 13.24 0.42 5.22
N ASN A 31 14.47 0.26 5.71
CA ASN A 31 14.77 0.19 7.14
C ASN A 31 14.59 1.53 7.87
N ASN A 32 14.42 2.63 7.15
CA ASN A 32 14.15 3.96 7.69
C ASN A 32 12.66 4.27 7.82
N ILE A 33 11.78 3.31 7.49
CA ILE A 33 10.34 3.49 7.62
C ILE A 33 9.95 3.24 9.08
N ASP A 34 9.30 4.22 9.70
CA ASP A 34 8.73 4.12 11.05
C ASP A 34 7.21 3.86 11.03
N GLY A 35 6.56 4.00 9.87
CA GLY A 35 5.13 3.80 9.74
C GLY A 35 4.57 3.68 8.33
N ILE A 36 3.39 3.07 8.23
CA ILE A 36 2.57 2.99 7.03
C ILE A 36 1.20 3.59 7.35
N ILE A 37 0.82 4.60 6.57
CA ILE A 37 -0.55 5.12 6.52
C ILE A 37 -1.11 4.75 5.14
N TYR A 38 -2.17 3.95 5.11
CA TYR A 38 -2.78 3.48 3.88
C TYR A 38 -4.18 4.08 3.72
N CYS A 39 -4.33 5.00 2.77
CA CYS A 39 -5.65 5.50 2.40
C CYS A 39 -6.28 4.59 1.35
N THR A 40 -7.44 4.02 1.66
CA THR A 40 -8.29 3.40 0.63
C THR A 40 -9.76 3.50 0.98
N GLN A 41 -10.57 3.80 -0.03
CA GLN A 41 -12.03 3.74 0.11
C GLN A 41 -12.55 2.31 0.05
N SER A 42 -11.86 1.44 -0.68
CA SER A 42 -12.24 0.05 -0.93
C SER A 42 -11.09 -0.82 -0.48
N PRO A 43 -11.08 -1.27 0.79
CA PRO A 43 -10.04 -2.18 1.24
C PRO A 43 -10.19 -3.51 0.50
N ASP A 44 -9.06 -4.14 0.17
CA ASP A 44 -9.06 -5.39 -0.59
C ASP A 44 -9.64 -6.55 0.24
N TYR A 45 -9.52 -6.46 1.57
CA TYR A 45 -10.13 -7.36 2.54
C TYR A 45 -10.68 -6.56 3.73
N ILE A 46 -11.69 -7.11 4.42
CA ILE A 46 -12.18 -6.52 5.69
C ILE A 46 -11.08 -6.62 6.77
N MET A 47 -10.35 -7.74 6.78
CA MET A 47 -9.19 -7.99 7.64
C MET A 47 -8.37 -9.13 7.01
N PRO A 48 -7.03 -9.12 7.12
CA PRO A 48 -6.17 -8.05 7.66
C PRO A 48 -6.17 -6.78 6.79
N SER A 49 -5.69 -5.67 7.35
CA SER A 49 -5.61 -4.39 6.64
C SER A 49 -4.51 -4.38 5.58
N ASN A 50 -4.59 -3.48 4.60
CA ASN A 50 -3.61 -3.38 3.53
C ASN A 50 -2.25 -2.88 4.05
N SER A 51 -2.23 -1.94 4.99
CA SER A 51 -0.98 -1.51 5.64
C SER A 51 -0.28 -2.66 6.37
N PHE A 52 -1.04 -3.53 7.05
CA PHE A 52 -0.48 -4.70 7.72
C PHE A 52 0.08 -5.71 6.71
N LEU A 53 -0.64 -5.95 5.61
CA LEU A 53 -0.15 -6.80 4.53
C LEU A 53 1.14 -6.26 3.91
N LEU A 54 1.24 -4.94 3.68
CA LEU A 54 2.46 -4.30 3.17
C LEU A 54 3.63 -4.42 4.15
N HIS A 55 3.37 -4.15 5.44
CA HIS A 55 4.37 -4.33 6.50
C HIS A 55 4.97 -5.74 6.44
N LYS A 56 4.09 -6.76 6.36
CA LYS A 56 4.49 -8.15 6.30
C LYS A 56 5.20 -8.51 5.00
N TYR A 57 4.71 -8.03 3.87
CA TYR A 57 5.27 -8.31 2.54
C TYR A 57 6.72 -7.80 2.41
N PHE A 58 6.97 -6.58 2.87
CA PHE A 58 8.31 -5.98 2.79
C PHE A 58 9.23 -6.38 3.93
N GLY A 59 8.73 -7.11 4.93
CA GLY A 59 9.50 -7.50 6.11
C GLY A 59 10.05 -6.29 6.84
N LEU A 60 9.20 -5.28 7.07
CA LEU A 60 9.59 -4.08 7.80
C LEU A 60 9.88 -4.41 9.27
N LYS A 61 10.62 -3.52 9.94
CA LYS A 61 11.02 -3.71 11.33
C LYS A 61 9.80 -3.86 12.25
N ASP A 62 9.99 -4.64 13.31
CA ASP A 62 9.05 -4.67 14.42
C ASP A 62 8.94 -3.26 15.03
N GLY A 63 7.72 -2.81 15.32
CA GLY A 63 7.44 -1.47 15.84
C GLY A 63 7.05 -0.44 14.78
N VAL A 64 7.17 -0.75 13.48
CA VAL A 64 6.60 0.09 12.42
C VAL A 64 5.08 0.08 12.54
N PHE A 65 4.48 1.25 12.73
CA PHE A 65 3.03 1.34 12.86
C PHE A 65 2.36 1.12 11.49
N ALA A 66 1.19 0.48 11.48
CA ALA A 66 0.43 0.21 10.26
C ALA A 66 -1.03 0.61 10.50
N TYR A 67 -1.55 1.55 9.69
CA TYR A 67 -2.89 2.09 9.85
C TYR A 67 -3.57 2.31 8.50
N ASP A 68 -4.79 1.81 8.37
CA ASP A 68 -5.66 2.06 7.21
C ASP A 68 -6.74 3.08 7.61
N PHE A 69 -7.03 3.99 6.69
CA PHE A 69 -8.17 4.90 6.83
C PHE A 69 -8.87 5.08 5.49
N ASN A 70 -10.14 5.46 5.57
CA ASN A 70 -10.93 5.82 4.42
C ASN A 70 -11.14 7.33 4.40
N HIS A 71 -10.63 7.98 3.36
CA HIS A 71 -10.84 9.40 3.13
C HIS A 71 -11.25 9.71 1.69
N ALA A 72 -12.06 8.82 1.10
CA ALA A 72 -12.56 8.93 -0.27
C ALA A 72 -11.44 9.33 -1.26
N CYS A 73 -11.70 10.29 -2.14
CA CYS A 73 -10.74 10.75 -3.13
C CYS A 73 -9.81 11.89 -2.63
N THR A 74 -9.92 12.31 -1.36
CA THR A 74 -9.10 13.39 -0.78
C THR A 74 -7.89 12.90 0.00
N GLY A 75 -7.76 11.59 0.21
CA GLY A 75 -6.61 11.01 0.89
C GLY A 75 -5.45 10.70 -0.04
#